data_AF-A0A133Z8Y0-F1
#
_entry.id   AF-A0A133Z8Y0-F1
#
_cell.length_a   1.000
_cell.length_b   1.000
_cell.length_c   1.000
_cell.angle_alpha   90.00
_cell.angle_beta   90.00
_cell.angle_gamma   90.00
#
_symmetry.space_group_name_H-M   'P 1'
#
loop_
_entity.id
_entity.type
_entity.pdbx_description
1 polymer ?
#
loop_
_entity_poly.entity_id
_entity_poly.type
_entity_poly.pdbx_seq_one_letter_code
_entity_poly.pdbx_strand_id
1 'polypeptide(L)' 'MLVLADDSNQTTVNGVVALYNDTIEHMYLLGGQKVVGDRVINVLKAVFNKVDEQEK' A
#
# COMPACT_ATOMS: atom_id res chain seq x y z
N MET A 1 -1.06 -12.31 2.54
CA MET A 1 -0.31 -12.12 1.27
C MET A 1 0.97 -11.36 1.58
N LEU A 2 2.11 -11.74 0.99
CA LEU A 2 3.36 -10.95 1.08
C LEU A 2 3.61 -10.28 -0.27
N VAL A 3 3.87 -8.97 -0.26
CA VAL A 3 4.15 -8.19 -1.47
C VAL A 3 5.48 -7.49 -1.30
N LEU A 4 6.38 -7.68 -2.26
CA LEU A 4 7.64 -6.98 -2.34
C LEU A 4 7.52 -5.90 -3.41
N ALA A 5 7.62 -4.64 -3.00
CA ALA A 5 7.54 -3.48 -3.86
C ALA A 5 8.57 -2.44 -3.42
N ASP A 6 9.14 -1.72 -4.38
CA ASP A 6 10.07 -0.61 -4.17
C ASP A 6 9.70 0.57 -5.08
N ASP A 7 10.39 1.69 -4.90
CA ASP A 7 10.09 2.95 -5.59
C ASP A 7 10.28 2.93 -7.11
N SER A 8 10.81 1.84 -7.67
CA SER A 8 11.07 1.72 -9.11
C SER A 8 9.83 1.40 -9.93
N ASN A 9 8.85 0.67 -9.37
CA ASN A 9 7.66 0.25 -10.11
C ASN A 9 6.43 -0.02 -9.22
N GLN A 10 5.35 0.70 -9.47
CA GLN A 10 4.10 0.65 -8.69
C GLN A 10 3.04 -0.29 -9.28
N THR A 11 3.32 -0.94 -10.42
CA THR A 11 2.34 -1.82 -11.10
C THR A 11 1.83 -2.93 -10.20
N THR A 12 2.69 -3.53 -9.36
CA THR A 12 2.27 -4.58 -8.42
C THR A 12 1.28 -4.05 -7.38
N VAL A 13 1.48 -2.83 -6.88
CA VAL A 13 0.56 -2.22 -5.90
C VAL A 13 -0.79 -1.92 -6.57
N ASN A 14 -0.79 -1.28 -7.72
CA ASN A 14 -2.02 -0.90 -8.42
C ASN A 14 -2.78 -2.09 -9.04
N GLY A 15 -2.07 -3.08 -9.57
CA GLY A 15 -2.66 -4.19 -10.31
C GLY A 15 -2.96 -5.43 -9.48
N VAL A 16 -2.35 -5.57 -8.30
CA VAL A 16 -2.56 -6.72 -7.41
C VAL A 16 -3.09 -6.26 -6.07
N VAL A 17 -2.36 -5.42 -5.33
CA VAL A 17 -2.75 -5.04 -3.96
C VAL A 17 -4.11 -4.34 -3.93
N ALA A 18 -4.37 -3.43 -4.88
CA ALA A 18 -5.64 -2.73 -4.97
C ALA A 18 -6.86 -3.64 -5.19
N LEU A 19 -6.68 -4.82 -5.82
CA LEU A 19 -7.78 -5.78 -6.04
C LEU A 19 -8.18 -6.54 -4.78
N TYR A 20 -7.29 -6.59 -3.78
CA TYR A 20 -7.48 -7.32 -2.53
C TYR A 20 -7.59 -6.38 -1.34
N ASN A 21 -7.72 -5.06 -1.56
CA ASN A 21 -7.74 -4.03 -0.52
C ASN A 21 -8.79 -4.32 0.57
N ASP A 22 -9.97 -4.83 0.19
CA ASP A 22 -11.09 -5.12 1.10
C ASP A 22 -10.87 -6.39 1.96
N THR A 23 -9.82 -7.16 1.68
CA THR A 23 -9.47 -8.40 2.40
C THR A 23 -8.22 -8.29 3.27
N ILE A 24 -7.47 -7.19 3.14
CA ILE A 24 -6.22 -6.97 3.86
C ILE A 24 -6.53 -6.11 5.09
N GLU A 25 -6.64 -6.75 6.24
CA GLU A 25 -6.95 -6.08 7.52
C GLU A 25 -5.77 -5.28 8.09
N HIS A 26 -4.54 -5.73 7.81
CA HIS A 26 -3.32 -5.14 8.36
C HIS A 26 -2.22 -5.02 7.32
N MET A 27 -1.54 -3.87 7.31
CA MET A 27 -0.38 -3.60 6.46
C MET A 27 0.83 -3.29 7.33
N TYR A 28 1.95 -3.95 7.05
CA TYR A 28 3.24 -3.72 7.72
C TYR A 28 4.29 -3.27 6.70
N LEU A 29 5.01 -2.19 7.01
CA LEU A 29 6.12 -1.68 6.20
C LEU A 29 7.45 -2.15 6.78
N LEU A 30 8.01 -3.23 6.21
CA LEU A 30 9.31 -3.75 6.63
C LEU A 30 10.44 -2.84 6.13
N GLY A 31 11.29 -2.36 7.03
CA GLY A 31 12.40 -1.43 6.71
C GLY A 31 12.00 0.06 6.65
N GLY A 32 10.72 0.38 6.80
CA GLY A 32 10.21 1.75 6.83
C GLY A 32 10.40 2.52 5.52
N GLN A 33 10.10 3.83 5.57
CA GLN A 33 10.13 4.73 4.40
C GLN A 33 11.46 4.76 3.68
N LYS A 34 12.58 4.64 4.40
CA LYS A 34 13.94 4.66 3.83
C LYS A 34 14.22 3.50 2.87
N VAL A 35 13.58 2.35 3.08
CA VAL A 35 13.80 1.13 2.26
C VAL A 35 12.72 0.98 1.19
N VAL A 36 11.47 1.29 1.53
CA VAL A 36 10.32 1.12 0.62
C VAL A 36 10.22 2.26 -0.40
N GLY A 37 10.56 3.49 0.00
CA GLY A 37 10.45 4.68 -0.83
C GLY A 37 9.10 5.37 -0.77
N ASP A 38 9.11 6.67 -1.02
CA ASP A 38 7.98 7.58 -0.78
C ASP A 38 6.83 7.34 -1.75
N ARG A 39 7.11 7.00 -3.02
CA ARG A 39 6.05 6.87 -4.03
C ARG A 39 5.23 5.61 -3.78
N VAL A 40 5.88 4.49 -3.46
CA VAL A 40 5.16 3.26 -3.08
C VAL A 40 4.32 3.46 -1.83
N ILE A 41 4.84 4.15 -0.81
CA ILE A 41 4.08 4.44 0.40
C ILE A 41 2.85 5.29 0.10
N ASN A 42 2.97 6.30 -0.76
CA ASN A 42 1.83 7.14 -1.14
C ASN A 42 0.77 6.35 -1.92
N VAL A 43 1.17 5.42 -2.79
CA VAL A 43 0.24 4.54 -3.51
C VAL A 43 -0.45 3.57 -2.56
N LEU A 44 0.30 2.95 -1.64
CA LEU A 44 -0.27 2.07 -0.62
C LEU A 44 -1.27 2.82 0.26
N LYS A 45 -0.93 4.04 0.70
CA LYS A 45 -1.87 4.92 1.40
C LYS A 45 -3.11 5.19 0.57
N ALA A 46 -3.00 5.52 -0.72
CA ALA A 46 -4.17 5.76 -1.56
C ALA A 46 -5.06 4.51 -1.72
N VAL A 47 -4.46 3.31 -1.79
CA VAL A 47 -5.18 2.03 -1.87
C VAL A 47 -5.91 1.70 -0.57
N PHE A 48 -5.30 1.98 0.58
CA PHE A 48 -5.84 1.61 1.90
C PHE A 48 -6.59 2.73 2.63
N ASN A 49 -6.38 4.02 2.33
CA ASN A 49 -7.03 5.17 2.98
C ASN A 49 -8.50 5.38 2.55
N LYS A 50 -9.20 4.35 2.08
CA LYS A 50 -10.68 4.35 2.09
C LYS A 50 -11.26 4.34 3.53
N VAL A 51 -10.40 4.29 4.56
CA VAL A 51 -10.76 4.15 5.97
C VAL A 51 -11.01 5.50 6.67
N ASP A 52 -10.55 6.64 6.14
CA ASP A 52 -10.68 7.94 6.83
C ASP A 52 -11.96 8.74 6.48
N GLU A 53 -12.82 8.25 5.57
CA GLU A 53 -14.06 8.95 5.18
C GLU A 53 -15.32 8.51 5.96
N GLN A 54 -15.22 7.56 6.91
CA GLN A 54 -16.36 7.11 7.72
C GLN A 54 -16.41 7.72 9.15
N GLU A 55 -15.49 8.63 9.51
CA GLU A 55 -15.53 9.37 10.78
C GLU A 55 -15.74 10.89 10.60
N LYS A 56 -16.75 11.29 9.80
CA LYS A 56 -17.29 12.66 9.84
C LYS A 56 -18.81 12.69 9.81
#